data_AF-A0A1I7WVW4-F1
#
_entry.id   AF-A0A1I7WVW4-F1
#
_cell.length_a   1.000
_cell.length_b   1.000
_cell.length_c   1.000
_cell.angle_alpha   90.00
_cell.angle_beta   90.00
_cell.angle_gamma   90.00
#
_symmetry.space_group_name_H-M   'P 1'
#
loop_
_entity.id
_entity.type
_entity.pdbx_description
1 polymer ?
#
loop_
_entity_poly.entity_id
_entity_poly.type
_entity_poly.pdbx_seq_one_letter_code
_entity_poly.pdbx_strand_id
1 'polypeptide(L)'
;MSIIPTIFVGGIYNVKHLYIIGSINIESLEGAIFKDSFIDEIIFEDVSGQLDSGFLLGARVYSTVIRNSNLHFKSQIENYKSYNYTGKSGFLLITNTSLNVLIPLLFADFYSISLVKCEIGQIQNSDSLTSIGGLRLNLEHTLIGSIEPYALGRISIHNLSMHHCLIVTIKKAVVSGSQIGNIVIADSQLKMVSELAFADSTIGKMEFKRSHIEQFMTNAFGRARIGELEISKTRIDYIGRNLFILSIIRKLQIEATYIKNIHPKPFERSQVGNIVWNFVLHLIDSLNITQCDFGGTFGRDFFEGLAPARFSFTNSTLNCDPDDCELNSLLLKPPSHDLSWKFTGNTCRSLRGSNICSRPSIAMHPGLTCRFSWLLADCICTSSRPKFLSPNRDSSITALYLFRIGKCEIRQMPRNVKTVKIYNSNNNTMLCCCKNKECNEDDSKKKLCIHRRSTSMFLIIIFIFMSYNKNVIYINLKMIIVEKERKKMSLFLSVNAHL
;
A
#
# COMPACT_ATOMS: atom_id res chain seq x y z
N MET A 1 -50.89 10.37 18.30
CA MET A 1 -50.69 9.20 17.43
C MET A 1 -51.21 9.62 16.07
N SER A 2 -50.31 10.07 15.21
CA SER A 2 -50.65 10.71 13.94
C SER A 2 -50.33 9.71 12.84
N ILE A 3 -51.33 9.00 12.35
CA ILE A 3 -51.18 8.13 11.18
C ILE A 3 -51.04 9.07 9.98
N ILE A 4 -49.85 9.16 9.38
CA ILE A 4 -49.67 9.84 8.09
C ILE A 4 -50.24 8.88 7.03
N PRO A 5 -51.34 9.22 6.34
CA PRO A 5 -51.93 8.31 5.36
C PRO A 5 -50.96 8.09 4.19
N THR A 6 -50.72 6.83 3.86
CA THR A 6 -49.78 6.32 2.85
C THR A 6 -50.24 6.55 1.40
N ILE A 7 -50.82 7.72 1.08
CA ILE A 7 -51.24 8.05 -0.28
C ILE A 7 -50.88 9.50 -0.59
N PHE A 8 -49.58 9.79 -0.74
CA PHE A 8 -49.12 10.92 -1.54
C PHE A 8 -48.87 10.41 -2.96
N VAL A 9 -49.89 10.48 -3.80
CA VAL A 9 -49.75 10.22 -5.25
C VAL A 9 -49.34 11.53 -5.90
N GLY A 10 -48.04 11.84 -5.86
CA GLY A 10 -47.47 13.01 -6.52
C GLY A 10 -46.18 13.49 -5.86
N GLY A 11 -45.20 13.90 -6.68
CA GLY A 11 -43.99 14.57 -6.20
C GLY A 11 -44.32 15.91 -5.52
N ILE A 12 -43.53 16.26 -4.52
CA ILE A 12 -43.61 17.55 -3.84
C ILE A 12 -42.70 18.53 -4.60
N TYR A 13 -43.26 19.56 -5.22
CA TYR A 13 -42.51 20.49 -6.06
C TYR A 13 -42.40 21.89 -5.43
N ASN A 14 -41.26 22.55 -5.65
CA ASN A 14 -41.00 23.95 -5.25
C ASN A 14 -41.14 24.21 -3.75
N VAL A 15 -40.82 23.22 -2.91
CA VAL A 15 -40.80 23.39 -1.46
C VAL A 15 -39.41 23.80 -1.02
N LYS A 16 -39.29 24.95 -0.38
CA LYS A 16 -38.00 25.39 0.17
C LYS A 16 -37.57 24.55 1.36
N HIS A 17 -38.49 24.33 2.31
CA HIS A 17 -38.17 23.62 3.54
C HIS A 17 -39.30 22.67 3.92
N LEU A 18 -38.95 21.42 4.19
CA LEU A 18 -39.84 20.40 4.76
C LEU A 18 -39.31 19.98 6.13
N TYR A 19 -40.09 20.29 7.18
CA TYR A 19 -39.72 20.02 8.56
C TYR A 19 -40.58 18.89 9.13
N ILE A 20 -39.92 17.85 9.65
CA ILE A 20 -40.52 16.75 10.40
C ILE A 20 -39.82 16.75 11.76
N ILE A 21 -40.35 17.56 12.68
CA ILE A 21 -39.70 17.90 13.96
C ILE A 21 -40.64 17.59 15.13
N GLY A 22 -40.07 17.06 16.20
CA GLY A 22 -40.74 16.77 17.46
C GLY A 22 -40.74 15.28 17.76
N SER A 23 -41.38 14.86 18.85
CA SER A 23 -41.44 13.45 19.25
C SER A 23 -42.36 12.61 18.34
N ILE A 24 -41.92 12.42 17.10
CA ILE A 24 -42.65 11.75 16.03
C ILE A 24 -42.23 10.29 16.01
N ASN A 25 -43.19 9.39 16.23
CA ASN A 25 -42.99 7.97 16.04
C ASN A 25 -43.56 7.53 14.68
N ILE A 26 -42.69 7.14 13.76
CA ILE A 26 -43.05 6.64 12.44
C ILE A 26 -43.16 5.11 12.52
N GLU A 27 -44.39 4.60 12.45
CA GLU A 27 -44.63 3.14 12.46
C GLU A 27 -43.96 2.45 11.27
N SER A 28 -44.11 3.03 10.07
CA SER A 28 -43.42 2.61 8.86
C SER A 28 -43.39 3.75 7.84
N LEU A 29 -42.23 4.05 7.28
CA LEU A 29 -42.08 4.92 6.10
C LEU A 29 -41.69 4.05 4.91
N GLU A 30 -42.54 4.04 3.88
CA GLU A 30 -42.25 3.33 2.64
C GLU A 30 -41.12 3.99 1.85
N GLY A 31 -40.51 3.20 0.97
CA GLY A 31 -39.45 3.69 0.13
C GLY A 31 -39.92 4.60 -0.98
N ALA A 32 -39.02 5.47 -1.46
CA ALA A 32 -39.27 6.42 -2.54
C ALA A 32 -40.48 7.36 -2.29
N ILE A 33 -40.83 7.65 -1.03
CA ILE A 33 -41.95 8.55 -0.70
C ILE A 33 -41.76 9.97 -1.22
N PHE A 34 -40.49 10.40 -1.39
CA PHE A 34 -40.12 11.69 -1.95
C PHE A 34 -39.70 11.60 -3.43
N LYS A 35 -40.03 10.51 -4.11
CA LYS A 35 -39.68 10.33 -5.52
C LYS A 35 -40.21 11.49 -6.36
N ASP A 36 -39.39 11.93 -7.31
CA ASP A 36 -39.69 13.02 -8.24
C ASP A 36 -40.00 14.36 -7.54
N SER A 37 -39.67 14.49 -6.25
CA SER A 37 -39.85 15.72 -5.49
C SER A 37 -38.66 16.66 -5.68
N PHE A 38 -38.91 17.97 -5.64
CA PHE A 38 -37.91 19.03 -5.64
C PHE A 38 -38.05 19.85 -4.36
N ILE A 39 -37.14 19.61 -3.42
CA ILE A 39 -37.17 20.20 -2.09
C ILE A 39 -35.78 20.77 -1.78
N ASP A 40 -35.64 22.03 -1.40
CA ASP A 40 -34.30 22.57 -1.10
C ASP A 40 -33.73 21.94 0.18
N GLU A 41 -34.53 21.85 1.24
CA GLU A 41 -34.13 21.31 2.54
C GLU A 41 -35.17 20.39 3.16
N ILE A 42 -34.75 19.22 3.64
CA ILE A 42 -35.55 18.31 4.47
C ILE A 42 -34.88 18.14 5.83
N ILE A 43 -35.63 18.35 6.92
CA ILE A 43 -35.14 18.14 8.29
C ILE A 43 -36.01 17.10 9.01
N PHE A 44 -35.37 16.06 9.53
CA PHE A 44 -35.92 15.11 10.50
C PHE A 44 -35.26 15.34 11.86
N GLU A 45 -36.04 15.69 12.88
CA GLU A 45 -35.54 15.92 14.23
C GLU A 45 -36.44 15.27 15.29
N ASP A 46 -35.79 14.57 16.24
CA ASP A 46 -36.45 13.84 17.33
C ASP A 46 -37.40 12.72 16.82
N VAL A 47 -37.07 12.15 15.66
CA VAL A 47 -37.86 11.12 15.00
C VAL A 47 -37.41 9.73 15.47
N SER A 48 -38.37 8.91 15.89
CA SER A 48 -38.17 7.48 16.10
C SER A 48 -39.00 6.69 15.10
N GLY A 49 -38.52 5.54 14.63
CA GLY A 49 -39.39 4.69 13.81
C GLY A 49 -38.70 3.76 12.83
N GLN A 50 -39.52 3.12 12.00
CA GLN A 50 -39.06 2.20 10.97
C GLN A 50 -39.13 2.88 9.60
N LEU A 51 -37.98 3.02 8.94
CA LEU A 51 -37.88 3.67 7.64
C LEU A 51 -37.39 2.67 6.60
N ASP A 52 -37.90 2.72 5.38
CA ASP A 52 -37.28 2.00 4.28
C ASP A 52 -35.94 2.68 3.90
N SER A 53 -34.91 1.89 3.60
CA SER A 53 -33.59 2.41 3.22
C SER A 53 -33.58 3.24 1.92
N GLY A 54 -34.63 3.15 1.11
CA GLY A 54 -34.82 3.92 -0.12
C GLY A 54 -35.79 5.10 0.04
N PHE A 55 -36.18 5.54 1.24
CA PHE A 55 -37.22 6.57 1.40
C PHE A 55 -36.90 7.92 0.71
N LEU A 56 -35.61 8.28 0.59
CA LEU A 56 -35.14 9.47 -0.13
C LEU A 56 -34.83 9.21 -1.60
N LEU A 57 -34.98 7.97 -2.07
CA LEU A 57 -34.55 7.58 -3.41
C LEU A 57 -35.34 8.34 -4.49
N GLY A 58 -34.61 8.98 -5.40
CA GLY A 58 -35.18 9.75 -6.51
C GLY A 58 -35.72 11.13 -6.11
N ALA A 59 -35.46 11.58 -4.88
CA ALA A 59 -35.75 12.94 -4.44
C ALA A 59 -34.62 13.88 -4.87
N ARG A 60 -34.96 15.03 -5.45
CA ARG A 60 -33.99 16.11 -5.70
C ARG A 60 -33.95 17.02 -4.50
N VAL A 61 -33.04 16.70 -3.57
CA VAL A 61 -32.88 17.42 -2.32
C VAL A 61 -31.50 18.06 -2.23
N TYR A 62 -31.42 19.37 -1.97
CA TYR A 62 -30.12 20.03 -1.81
C TYR A 62 -29.50 19.76 -0.44
N SER A 63 -30.32 19.75 0.62
CA SER A 63 -29.91 19.47 1.99
C SER A 63 -30.87 18.50 2.69
N THR A 64 -30.34 17.42 3.24
CA THR A 64 -31.10 16.58 4.17
C THR A 64 -30.38 16.55 5.51
N VAL A 65 -31.09 16.88 6.58
CA VAL A 65 -30.60 16.82 7.96
C VAL A 65 -31.44 15.85 8.76
N ILE A 66 -30.79 14.88 9.41
CA ILE A 66 -31.40 13.96 10.36
C ILE A 66 -30.68 14.16 11.69
N ARG A 67 -31.39 14.54 12.75
CA ARG A 67 -30.77 14.80 14.06
C ARG A 67 -31.56 14.28 15.24
N ASN A 68 -30.87 13.86 16.29
CA ASN A 68 -31.48 13.43 17.56
C ASN A 68 -32.50 12.29 17.38
N SER A 69 -32.27 11.42 16.39
CA SER A 69 -33.27 10.42 15.96
C SER A 69 -32.86 9.00 16.35
N ASN A 70 -33.84 8.09 16.39
CA ASN A 70 -33.61 6.65 16.54
C ASN A 70 -34.30 5.89 15.42
N LEU A 71 -33.53 5.57 14.38
CA LEU A 71 -34.07 5.07 13.12
C LEU A 71 -33.73 3.60 12.94
N HIS A 72 -34.77 2.82 12.64
CA HIS A 72 -34.65 1.41 12.31
C HIS A 72 -34.92 1.22 10.81
N PHE A 73 -33.85 1.16 10.02
CA PHE A 73 -33.96 0.92 8.59
C PHE A 73 -34.35 -0.53 8.29
N LYS A 74 -35.39 -0.69 7.48
CA LYS A 74 -35.76 -1.96 6.84
C LYS A 74 -35.05 -2.05 5.50
N SER A 75 -34.46 -3.21 5.25
CA SER A 75 -33.88 -3.54 3.94
C SER A 75 -34.94 -4.28 3.13
N GLN A 76 -35.73 -3.56 2.34
CA GLN A 76 -36.56 -4.18 1.29
C GLN A 76 -35.83 -4.00 -0.05
N ILE A 77 -35.08 -5.04 -0.45
CA ILE A 77 -34.17 -5.01 -1.60
C ILE A 77 -34.93 -5.15 -2.94
N GLU A 78 -36.19 -5.58 -2.92
CA GLU A 78 -36.75 -6.30 -4.08
C GLU A 78 -37.12 -5.43 -5.30
N ASN A 79 -37.29 -4.10 -5.19
CA ASN A 79 -37.94 -3.33 -6.27
C ASN A 79 -37.17 -2.12 -6.86
N TYR A 80 -35.89 -1.89 -6.52
CA TYR A 80 -35.17 -0.68 -6.98
C TYR A 80 -34.28 -0.84 -8.23
N LYS A 81 -34.36 -1.97 -8.94
CA LYS A 81 -33.40 -2.37 -9.98
C LYS A 81 -33.35 -1.49 -11.25
N SER A 82 -34.22 -0.49 -11.41
CA SER A 82 -34.33 0.32 -12.65
C SER A 82 -34.17 1.83 -12.46
N TYR A 83 -33.73 2.31 -11.29
CA TYR A 83 -33.59 3.75 -11.09
C TYR A 83 -32.38 4.30 -11.87
N ASN A 84 -32.68 5.06 -12.93
CA ASN A 84 -31.69 5.89 -13.61
C ASN A 84 -31.39 7.11 -12.73
N TYR A 85 -30.30 7.05 -11.99
CA TYR A 85 -29.85 8.14 -11.12
C TYR A 85 -29.56 9.39 -11.95
N THR A 86 -30.39 10.42 -11.81
CA THR A 86 -30.35 11.65 -12.64
C THR A 86 -29.24 12.65 -12.26
N GLY A 87 -28.16 12.16 -11.66
CA GLY A 87 -27.05 12.96 -11.16
C GLY A 87 -27.18 13.26 -9.67
N LYS A 88 -26.05 13.22 -8.97
CA LYS A 88 -25.99 13.48 -7.54
C LYS A 88 -26.09 14.96 -7.25
N SER A 89 -27.04 15.33 -6.40
CA SER A 89 -27.20 16.70 -5.95
C SER A 89 -27.46 16.68 -4.44
N GLY A 90 -26.70 17.47 -3.70
CA GLY A 90 -26.97 17.72 -2.28
C GLY A 90 -26.13 16.95 -1.27
N PHE A 91 -26.34 17.30 -0.02
CA PHE A 91 -25.63 16.80 1.15
C PHE A 91 -26.59 16.18 2.17
N LEU A 92 -26.16 15.06 2.77
CA LEU A 92 -26.86 14.41 3.87
C LEU A 92 -26.04 14.54 5.15
N LEU A 93 -26.61 15.19 6.17
CA LEU A 93 -26.04 15.29 7.50
C LEU A 93 -26.89 14.47 8.47
N ILE A 94 -26.29 13.46 9.10
CA ILE A 94 -26.90 12.68 10.18
C ILE A 94 -26.12 12.98 11.45
N THR A 95 -26.76 13.47 12.50
CA THR A 95 -26.09 13.82 13.77
C THR A 95 -26.81 13.29 14.99
N ASN A 96 -26.07 12.85 16.01
CA ASN A 96 -26.63 12.39 17.29
C ASN A 96 -27.79 11.39 17.09
N THR A 97 -27.59 10.41 16.23
CA THR A 97 -28.66 9.52 15.76
C THR A 97 -28.22 8.07 15.93
N SER A 98 -29.14 7.24 16.42
CA SER A 98 -28.96 5.78 16.47
C SER A 98 -29.55 5.15 15.21
N LEU A 99 -28.76 4.35 14.52
CA LEU A 99 -29.11 3.60 13.31
C LEU A 99 -28.85 2.11 13.55
N ASN A 100 -29.88 1.27 13.39
CA ASN A 100 -29.66 -0.18 13.41
C ASN A 100 -28.75 -0.63 12.24
N VAL A 101 -28.95 -0.04 11.05
CA VAL A 101 -28.28 -0.39 9.79
C VAL A 101 -28.05 0.87 8.97
N LEU A 102 -26.85 1.03 8.40
CA LEU A 102 -26.57 2.00 7.35
C LEU A 102 -26.42 1.26 6.00
N ILE A 103 -27.25 1.62 5.01
CA ILE A 103 -27.25 0.98 3.69
C ILE A 103 -26.82 2.02 2.63
N PRO A 104 -25.87 1.69 1.72
CA PRO A 104 -25.41 2.61 0.68
C PRO A 104 -26.48 3.12 -0.29
N LEU A 105 -27.66 2.48 -0.32
CA LEU A 105 -28.80 2.99 -1.07
C LEU A 105 -29.19 4.41 -0.64
N LEU A 106 -29.03 4.72 0.66
CA LEU A 106 -29.22 6.07 1.19
C LEU A 106 -28.25 7.09 0.58
N PHE A 107 -27.17 6.64 -0.06
CA PHE A 107 -26.12 7.51 -0.60
C PHE A 107 -26.36 7.88 -2.07
N ALA A 108 -27.36 7.27 -2.70
CA ALA A 108 -27.46 7.25 -4.16
C ALA A 108 -27.62 8.63 -4.77
N ASP A 109 -28.39 9.50 -4.12
CA ASP A 109 -28.69 10.85 -4.60
C ASP A 109 -27.72 11.92 -4.04
N PHE A 110 -26.89 11.58 -3.05
CA PHE A 110 -25.99 12.52 -2.39
C PHE A 110 -24.53 12.42 -2.89
N TYR A 111 -23.88 13.57 -3.06
CA TYR A 111 -22.44 13.61 -3.34
C TYR A 111 -21.60 13.64 -2.07
N SER A 112 -22.17 14.13 -0.96
CA SER A 112 -21.49 14.27 0.33
C SER A 112 -22.40 13.83 1.47
N ILE A 113 -21.88 12.98 2.36
CA ILE A 113 -22.61 12.42 3.49
C ILE A 113 -21.73 12.53 4.71
N SER A 114 -22.27 13.09 5.79
CA SER A 114 -21.59 13.24 7.06
C SER A 114 -22.43 12.64 8.18
N LEU A 115 -21.85 11.70 8.92
CA LEU A 115 -22.43 11.09 10.10
C LEU A 115 -21.62 11.53 11.32
N VAL A 116 -22.22 12.23 12.27
CA VAL A 116 -21.54 12.86 13.40
C VAL A 116 -22.17 12.42 14.71
N LYS A 117 -21.38 11.86 15.64
CA LYS A 117 -21.89 11.38 16.93
C LYS A 117 -23.02 10.35 16.77
N CYS A 118 -22.91 9.45 15.81
CA CYS A 118 -23.92 8.43 15.56
C CYS A 118 -23.55 7.11 16.24
N GLU A 119 -24.56 6.29 16.50
CA GLU A 119 -24.40 4.87 16.80
C GLU A 119 -24.94 4.08 15.60
N ILE A 120 -24.08 3.29 14.98
CA ILE A 120 -24.42 2.49 13.79
C ILE A 120 -24.20 1.03 14.15
N GLY A 121 -25.27 0.26 14.22
CA GLY A 121 -25.18 -1.18 14.48
C GLY A 121 -24.32 -1.87 13.42
N GLN A 122 -24.69 -1.72 12.14
CA GLN A 122 -23.97 -2.32 11.02
C GLN A 122 -24.07 -1.48 9.74
N ILE A 123 -23.02 -1.47 8.93
CA ILE A 123 -23.06 -0.98 7.55
C ILE A 123 -23.21 -2.18 6.63
N GLN A 124 -24.29 -2.25 5.85
CA GLN A 124 -24.64 -3.41 5.02
C GLN A 124 -24.49 -3.14 3.52
N ASN A 125 -24.41 -4.22 2.73
CA ASN A 125 -24.40 -4.14 1.26
C ASN A 125 -25.76 -3.64 0.72
N SER A 126 -25.73 -3.01 -0.46
CA SER A 126 -26.91 -2.74 -1.27
C SER A 126 -26.75 -3.40 -2.64
N ASP A 127 -27.47 -4.50 -2.86
CA ASP A 127 -27.44 -5.22 -4.14
C ASP A 127 -28.01 -4.40 -5.31
N SER A 128 -28.83 -3.39 -5.01
CA SER A 128 -29.54 -2.56 -5.98
C SER A 128 -28.69 -1.42 -6.54
N LEU A 129 -27.50 -1.20 -5.98
CA LEU A 129 -26.71 -0.01 -6.27
C LEU A 129 -25.63 -0.30 -7.31
N THR A 130 -25.88 0.09 -8.56
CA THR A 130 -24.90 0.01 -9.64
C THR A 130 -24.05 1.28 -9.67
N SER A 131 -22.81 1.18 -9.16
CA SER A 131 -21.73 2.18 -9.33
C SER A 131 -22.13 3.64 -9.03
N ILE A 132 -22.22 3.98 -7.74
CA ILE A 132 -22.20 5.38 -7.28
C ILE A 132 -20.80 5.96 -7.54
N GLY A 133 -20.67 7.06 -8.28
CA GLY A 133 -19.41 7.78 -8.52
C GLY A 133 -19.21 9.01 -7.64
N GLY A 134 -17.98 9.28 -7.19
CA GLY A 134 -17.61 10.57 -6.59
C GLY A 134 -18.17 10.85 -5.20
N LEU A 135 -18.60 9.83 -4.45
CA LEU A 135 -19.12 9.99 -3.09
C LEU A 135 -18.03 10.49 -2.12
N ARG A 136 -18.38 11.42 -1.24
CA ARG A 136 -17.61 11.77 -0.03
C ARG A 136 -18.39 11.29 1.18
N LEU A 137 -17.82 10.35 1.94
CA LEU A 137 -18.43 9.80 3.14
C LEU A 137 -17.53 10.13 4.33
N ASN A 138 -18.06 10.93 5.26
CA ASN A 138 -17.39 11.33 6.49
C ASN A 138 -18.13 10.74 7.70
N LEU A 139 -17.40 10.04 8.57
CA LEU A 139 -17.90 9.52 9.84
C LEU A 139 -17.05 10.13 10.95
N GLU A 140 -17.69 10.82 11.88
CA GLU A 140 -17.02 11.55 12.96
C GLU A 140 -17.65 11.20 14.30
N HIS A 141 -16.82 10.93 15.32
CA HIS A 141 -17.30 10.58 16.67
C HIS A 141 -18.34 9.46 16.68
N THR A 142 -18.23 8.51 15.74
CA THR A 142 -19.28 7.52 15.47
C THR A 142 -18.87 6.13 15.98
N LEU A 143 -19.81 5.44 16.63
CA LEU A 143 -19.70 4.02 16.99
C LEU A 143 -20.19 3.17 15.82
N ILE A 144 -19.38 2.21 15.36
CA ILE A 144 -19.72 1.28 14.28
C ILE A 144 -19.53 -0.15 14.79
N GLY A 145 -20.63 -0.88 14.93
CA GLY A 145 -20.60 -2.29 15.35
C GLY A 145 -19.95 -3.18 14.29
N SER A 146 -20.37 -3.11 13.04
CA SER A 146 -19.68 -3.83 11.97
C SER A 146 -19.80 -3.16 10.61
N ILE A 147 -18.78 -3.36 9.78
CA ILE A 147 -18.87 -3.10 8.35
C ILE A 147 -18.94 -4.46 7.66
N GLU A 148 -20.11 -4.79 7.13
CA GLU A 148 -20.43 -6.12 6.60
C GLU A 148 -19.77 -6.37 5.22
N PRO A 149 -19.66 -7.64 4.80
CA PRO A 149 -19.12 -7.96 3.49
C PRO A 149 -19.84 -7.22 2.37
N TYR A 150 -19.06 -6.68 1.43
CA TYR A 150 -19.54 -5.89 0.29
C TYR A 150 -20.33 -4.62 0.67
N ALA A 151 -20.31 -4.17 1.94
CA ALA A 151 -21.01 -2.96 2.37
C ALA A 151 -20.66 -1.72 1.56
N LEU A 152 -19.44 -1.63 1.03
CA LEU A 152 -18.99 -0.56 0.15
C LEU A 152 -18.44 -1.15 -1.17
N GLY A 153 -18.90 -2.36 -1.53
CA GLY A 153 -18.44 -3.09 -2.70
C GLY A 153 -19.02 -2.51 -3.99
N ARG A 154 -18.22 -2.49 -5.06
CA ARG A 154 -18.64 -1.98 -6.40
C ARG A 154 -19.11 -0.51 -6.40
N ILE A 155 -18.71 0.26 -5.39
CA ILE A 155 -18.95 1.71 -5.29
C ILE A 155 -17.67 2.47 -5.67
N SER A 156 -17.81 3.66 -6.27
CA SER A 156 -16.72 4.60 -6.47
C SER A 156 -16.80 5.74 -5.45
N ILE A 157 -15.90 5.71 -4.47
CA ILE A 157 -15.85 6.67 -3.37
C ILE A 157 -14.66 7.59 -3.60
N HIS A 158 -14.87 8.89 -3.66
CA HIS A 158 -13.76 9.84 -3.76
C HIS A 158 -12.99 9.92 -2.44
N ASN A 159 -13.70 10.06 -1.33
CA ASN A 159 -13.10 10.12 0.01
C ASN A 159 -13.97 9.38 1.03
N LEU A 160 -13.37 8.46 1.78
CA LEU A 160 -13.94 7.78 2.93
C LEU A 160 -13.12 8.17 4.16
N SER A 161 -13.72 8.92 5.07
CA SER A 161 -13.04 9.49 6.22
C SER A 161 -13.73 9.05 7.51
N MET A 162 -12.95 8.52 8.45
CA MET A 162 -13.41 8.05 9.76
C MET A 162 -12.53 8.67 10.84
N HIS A 163 -13.10 9.58 11.63
CA HIS A 163 -12.40 10.36 12.65
C HIS A 163 -13.04 10.14 14.03
N HIS A 164 -12.21 9.88 15.04
CA HIS A 164 -12.69 9.64 16.41
C HIS A 164 -13.75 8.53 16.50
N CYS A 165 -13.62 7.50 15.66
CA CYS A 165 -14.56 6.40 15.59
C CYS A 165 -14.13 5.22 16.47
N LEU A 166 -15.12 4.47 16.96
CA LEU A 166 -14.91 3.13 17.48
C LEU A 166 -15.52 2.12 16.50
N ILE A 167 -14.67 1.37 15.81
CA ILE A 167 -15.06 0.37 14.82
C ILE A 167 -14.76 -1.00 15.39
N VAL A 168 -15.79 -1.77 15.72
CA VAL A 168 -15.59 -3.09 16.31
C VAL A 168 -15.03 -4.04 15.25
N THR A 169 -15.65 -4.18 14.08
CA THR A 169 -15.16 -5.11 13.05
C THR A 169 -15.30 -4.56 11.62
N ILE A 170 -14.22 -4.62 10.83
CA ILE A 170 -14.26 -4.54 9.37
C ILE A 170 -14.22 -5.97 8.84
N LYS A 171 -15.30 -6.45 8.23
CA LYS A 171 -15.41 -7.84 7.75
C LYS A 171 -14.72 -8.04 6.40
N LYS A 172 -14.74 -9.27 5.90
CA LYS A 172 -14.15 -9.66 4.61
C LYS A 172 -14.81 -8.91 3.44
N ALA A 173 -14.00 -8.51 2.45
CA ALA A 173 -14.46 -7.99 1.16
C ALA A 173 -15.38 -6.74 1.25
N VAL A 174 -15.23 -5.91 2.29
CA VAL A 174 -16.06 -4.71 2.52
C VAL A 174 -16.06 -3.78 1.32
N VAL A 175 -14.90 -3.59 0.69
CA VAL A 175 -14.69 -2.68 -0.45
C VAL A 175 -14.41 -3.44 -1.75
N SER A 176 -14.82 -4.70 -1.87
CA SER A 176 -14.49 -5.53 -3.04
C SER A 176 -15.07 -4.97 -4.34
N GLY A 177 -14.24 -4.89 -5.38
CA GLY A 177 -14.61 -4.32 -6.68
C GLY A 177 -14.82 -2.80 -6.68
N SER A 178 -14.51 -2.12 -5.57
CA SER A 178 -14.64 -0.66 -5.47
C SER A 178 -13.44 0.08 -6.05
N GLN A 179 -13.66 1.35 -6.41
CA GLN A 179 -12.61 2.31 -6.73
C GLN A 179 -12.66 3.45 -5.72
N ILE A 180 -11.71 3.49 -4.80
CA ILE A 180 -11.69 4.47 -3.72
C ILE A 180 -10.51 5.42 -3.91
N GLY A 181 -10.77 6.72 -3.95
CA GLY A 181 -9.71 7.73 -4.02
C GLY A 181 -8.87 7.70 -2.75
N ASN A 182 -9.46 8.09 -1.63
CA ASN A 182 -8.81 8.15 -0.33
C ASN A 182 -9.62 7.43 0.75
N ILE A 183 -8.94 6.66 1.61
CA ILE A 183 -9.46 6.15 2.89
C ILE A 183 -8.60 6.74 4.00
N VAL A 184 -9.22 7.46 4.93
CA VAL A 184 -8.54 8.03 6.11
C VAL A 184 -9.23 7.52 7.37
N ILE A 185 -8.49 6.83 8.21
CA ILE A 185 -8.93 6.38 9.53
C ILE A 185 -7.99 7.02 10.55
N ALA A 186 -8.51 8.00 11.29
CA ALA A 186 -7.69 8.83 12.17
C ALA A 186 -8.30 8.95 13.57
N ASP A 187 -7.44 9.02 14.57
CA ASP A 187 -7.83 9.21 15.98
C ASP A 187 -8.87 8.17 16.44
N SER A 188 -8.83 6.96 15.88
CA SER A 188 -9.90 5.96 15.99
C SER A 188 -9.40 4.67 16.64
N GLN A 189 -10.33 3.88 17.17
CA GLN A 189 -10.08 2.52 17.65
C GLN A 189 -10.72 1.50 16.72
N LEU A 190 -9.94 0.51 16.29
CA LEU A 190 -10.34 -0.57 15.42
C LEU A 190 -10.03 -1.88 16.12
N LYS A 191 -11.05 -2.66 16.52
CA LYS A 191 -10.76 -3.93 17.19
C LYS A 191 -10.27 -4.98 16.19
N MET A 192 -10.93 -5.12 15.05
CA MET A 192 -10.56 -6.16 14.10
C MET A 192 -10.72 -5.74 12.64
N VAL A 193 -9.64 -5.92 11.88
CA VAL A 193 -9.67 -5.91 10.41
C VAL A 193 -9.55 -7.34 9.92
N SER A 194 -10.66 -7.88 9.43
CA SER A 194 -10.79 -9.30 9.06
C SER A 194 -9.93 -9.69 7.86
N GLU A 195 -9.81 -11.00 7.65
CA GLU A 195 -9.15 -11.54 6.47
C GLU A 195 -9.80 -11.02 5.18
N LEU A 196 -8.97 -10.59 4.23
CA LEU A 196 -9.38 -10.09 2.93
C LEU A 196 -10.37 -8.91 3.00
N ALA A 197 -10.33 -8.09 4.07
CA ALA A 197 -11.21 -6.94 4.24
C ALA A 197 -11.18 -5.98 3.04
N PHE A 198 -9.98 -5.74 2.48
CA PHE A 198 -9.76 -4.84 1.36
C PHE A 198 -9.51 -5.58 0.03
N ALA A 199 -9.83 -6.87 -0.04
CA ALA A 199 -9.53 -7.67 -1.22
C ALA A 199 -10.23 -7.16 -2.48
N ASP A 200 -9.54 -7.30 -3.61
CA ASP A 200 -10.07 -7.01 -4.95
C ASP A 200 -10.57 -5.56 -5.09
N SER A 201 -9.96 -4.62 -4.35
CA SER A 201 -10.24 -3.18 -4.39
C SER A 201 -9.11 -2.39 -5.06
N THR A 202 -9.44 -1.21 -5.60
CA THR A 202 -8.45 -0.23 -6.06
C THR A 202 -8.55 1.04 -5.21
N ILE A 203 -7.52 1.32 -4.42
CA ILE A 203 -7.45 2.43 -3.48
C ILE A 203 -6.31 3.37 -3.89
N GLY A 204 -6.57 4.66 -4.05
CA GLY A 204 -5.53 5.65 -4.35
C GLY A 204 -4.60 5.84 -3.16
N LYS A 205 -5.14 6.31 -2.03
CA LYS A 205 -4.43 6.50 -0.76
C LYS A 205 -5.21 5.89 0.40
N MET A 206 -4.50 5.22 1.31
CA MET A 206 -5.05 4.69 2.55
C MET A 206 -4.18 5.11 3.74
N GLU A 207 -4.79 5.70 4.75
CA GLU A 207 -4.08 6.24 5.91
C GLU A 207 -4.70 5.75 7.22
N PHE A 208 -3.87 5.19 8.10
CA PHE A 208 -4.19 4.93 9.50
C PHE A 208 -3.35 5.86 10.36
N LYS A 209 -3.98 6.84 11.04
CA LYS A 209 -3.27 7.91 11.77
C LYS A 209 -3.71 7.96 13.22
N ARG A 210 -2.77 8.07 14.16
CA ARG A 210 -3.07 8.30 15.59
C ARG A 210 -4.13 7.34 16.14
N SER A 211 -4.12 6.10 15.67
CA SER A 211 -5.20 5.14 15.93
C SER A 211 -4.70 3.98 16.79
N HIS A 212 -5.64 3.23 17.36
CA HIS A 212 -5.37 1.95 18.00
C HIS A 212 -6.05 0.84 17.21
N ILE A 213 -5.26 -0.07 16.66
CA ILE A 213 -5.73 -1.23 15.91
C ILE A 213 -5.37 -2.46 16.73
N GLU A 214 -6.36 -3.16 17.30
CA GLU A 214 -6.05 -4.34 18.10
C GLU A 214 -5.52 -5.44 17.16
N GLN A 215 -6.19 -5.72 16.04
CA GLN A 215 -5.81 -6.83 15.17
C GLN A 215 -5.96 -6.53 13.68
N PHE A 216 -4.87 -6.70 12.93
CA PHE A 216 -4.93 -7.03 11.51
C PHE A 216 -4.89 -8.54 11.35
N MET A 217 -5.97 -9.13 10.82
CA MET A 217 -6.01 -10.56 10.56
C MET A 217 -5.17 -10.93 9.33
N THR A 218 -4.95 -12.24 9.18
CA THR A 218 -4.23 -12.82 8.04
C THR A 218 -4.80 -12.31 6.72
N ASN A 219 -3.93 -11.92 5.78
CA ASN A 219 -4.33 -11.44 4.44
C ASN A 219 -5.30 -10.25 4.42
N ALA A 220 -5.34 -9.38 5.43
CA ALA A 220 -6.31 -8.27 5.47
C ALA A 220 -6.30 -7.38 4.21
N PHE A 221 -5.12 -7.15 3.62
CA PHE A 221 -4.93 -6.38 2.38
C PHE A 221 -4.73 -7.28 1.15
N GLY A 222 -4.99 -8.58 1.27
CA GLY A 222 -4.69 -9.54 0.21
C GLY A 222 -5.40 -9.20 -1.11
N ARG A 223 -4.66 -9.23 -2.23
CA ARG A 223 -5.14 -8.84 -3.58
C ARG A 223 -5.60 -7.39 -3.75
N ALA A 224 -5.41 -6.51 -2.76
CA ALA A 224 -5.72 -5.08 -2.91
C ALA A 224 -4.73 -4.39 -3.86
N ARG A 225 -5.17 -3.34 -4.57
CA ARG A 225 -4.30 -2.42 -5.32
C ARG A 225 -4.31 -1.06 -4.63
N ILE A 226 -3.22 -0.68 -3.99
CA ILE A 226 -3.11 0.54 -3.20
C ILE A 226 -1.99 1.42 -3.77
N GLY A 227 -2.28 2.68 -4.08
CA GLY A 227 -1.24 3.63 -4.51
C GLY A 227 -0.27 3.95 -3.36
N GLU A 228 -0.82 4.42 -2.25
CA GLU A 228 -0.06 4.73 -1.02
C GLU A 228 -0.79 4.22 0.22
N LEU A 229 -0.10 3.43 1.04
CA LEU A 229 -0.54 2.99 2.36
C LEU A 229 0.36 3.61 3.43
N GLU A 230 -0.21 4.46 4.28
CA GLU A 230 0.47 5.10 5.40
C GLU A 230 -0.13 4.61 6.72
N ILE A 231 0.73 4.16 7.63
CA ILE A 231 0.38 3.86 9.02
C ILE A 231 1.28 4.75 9.88
N SER A 232 0.71 5.78 10.51
CA SER A 232 1.50 6.73 11.30
C SER A 232 0.94 6.98 12.69
N LYS A 233 1.84 7.12 13.67
CA LYS A 233 1.49 7.41 15.08
C LYS A 233 0.47 6.42 15.66
N THR A 234 0.50 5.18 15.21
CA THR A 234 -0.54 4.18 15.49
C THR A 234 -0.01 3.13 16.45
N ARG A 235 -0.90 2.56 17.26
CA ARG A 235 -0.62 1.34 18.04
C ARG A 235 -1.30 0.15 17.38
N ILE A 236 -0.54 -0.90 17.12
CA ILE A 236 -1.05 -2.16 16.56
C ILE A 236 -0.73 -3.29 17.55
N ASP A 237 -1.74 -3.97 18.10
CA ASP A 237 -1.46 -5.04 19.07
C ASP A 237 -1.07 -6.36 18.38
N TYR A 238 -1.58 -6.64 17.18
CA TYR A 238 -1.30 -7.86 16.43
C TYR A 238 -1.35 -7.67 14.91
N ILE A 239 -0.31 -8.14 14.22
CA ILE A 239 -0.27 -8.32 12.76
C ILE A 239 -0.27 -9.81 12.42
N GLY A 240 -1.30 -10.25 11.69
CA GLY A 240 -1.43 -11.61 11.18
C GLY A 240 -0.47 -11.94 10.03
N ARG A 241 -0.47 -13.22 9.65
CA ARG A 241 0.35 -13.75 8.54
C ARG A 241 -0.01 -13.10 7.22
N ASN A 242 0.97 -13.01 6.31
CA ASN A 242 0.70 -12.78 4.89
C ASN A 242 -0.19 -11.55 4.64
N LEU A 243 -0.02 -10.52 5.47
CA LEU A 243 -0.88 -9.33 5.52
C LEU A 243 -1.10 -8.72 4.13
N PHE A 244 -0.05 -8.75 3.30
CA PHE A 244 0.01 -8.16 1.96
C PHE A 244 0.09 -9.20 0.83
N ILE A 245 -0.47 -10.40 1.03
CA ILE A 245 -0.41 -11.46 0.02
C ILE A 245 -1.04 -10.99 -1.31
N LEU A 246 -0.29 -11.08 -2.41
CA LEU A 246 -0.75 -10.68 -3.75
C LEU A 246 -1.25 -9.22 -3.86
N SER A 247 -1.01 -8.36 -2.89
CA SER A 247 -1.44 -6.95 -2.94
C SER A 247 -0.45 -6.12 -3.75
N ILE A 248 -0.89 -5.17 -4.58
CA ILE A 248 0.01 -4.23 -5.28
C ILE A 248 -0.01 -2.90 -4.53
N ILE A 249 1.09 -2.54 -3.88
CA ILE A 249 1.25 -1.32 -3.08
C ILE A 249 2.42 -0.49 -3.61
N ARG A 250 2.17 0.65 -4.25
CA ARG A 250 3.28 1.46 -4.81
C ARG A 250 4.13 2.09 -3.68
N LYS A 251 3.54 2.59 -2.61
CA LYS A 251 4.27 3.14 -1.47
C LYS A 251 3.67 2.65 -0.16
N LEU A 252 4.48 1.99 0.68
CA LEU A 252 4.14 1.62 2.05
C LEU A 252 5.01 2.42 3.03
N GLN A 253 4.38 3.18 3.91
CA GLN A 253 5.04 3.97 4.95
C GLN A 253 4.49 3.59 6.32
N ILE A 254 5.38 3.26 7.25
CA ILE A 254 5.06 2.98 8.65
C ILE A 254 5.92 3.91 9.50
N GLU A 255 5.30 4.81 10.26
CA GLU A 255 5.99 5.89 10.96
C GLU A 255 5.52 6.02 12.41
N ALA A 256 6.44 6.23 13.35
CA ALA A 256 6.10 6.52 14.75
C ALA A 256 5.08 5.52 15.34
N THR A 257 5.16 4.25 14.92
CA THR A 257 4.13 3.23 15.19
C THR A 257 4.68 2.19 16.16
N TYR A 258 3.88 1.83 17.16
CA TYR A 258 4.17 0.75 18.09
C TYR A 258 3.44 -0.51 17.64
N ILE A 259 4.16 -1.60 17.39
CA ILE A 259 3.59 -2.88 16.96
C ILE A 259 3.94 -3.93 17.99
N LYS A 260 2.96 -4.39 18.78
CA LYS A 260 3.21 -5.29 19.92
C LYS A 260 3.62 -6.70 19.48
N ASN A 261 2.94 -7.28 18.49
CA ASN A 261 3.22 -8.61 17.98
C ASN A 261 3.11 -8.66 16.46
N ILE A 262 4.06 -9.33 15.81
CA ILE A 262 4.04 -9.58 14.37
C ILE A 262 4.20 -11.07 14.14
N HIS A 263 3.25 -11.67 13.44
CA HIS A 263 3.39 -13.04 12.99
C HIS A 263 4.45 -13.13 11.87
N PRO A 264 5.28 -14.18 11.83
CA PRO A 264 6.18 -14.47 10.72
C PRO A 264 5.58 -14.24 9.33
N LYS A 265 6.43 -13.71 8.42
CA LYS A 265 6.19 -13.56 6.99
C LYS A 265 5.02 -12.64 6.58
N PRO A 266 4.93 -11.39 7.07
CA PRO A 266 3.89 -10.45 6.64
C PRO A 266 3.92 -10.13 5.14
N PHE A 267 5.07 -10.33 4.48
CA PHE A 267 5.30 -10.10 3.05
C PHE A 267 5.45 -11.39 2.23
N GLU A 268 5.10 -12.56 2.79
CA GLU A 268 5.16 -13.82 2.02
C GLU A 268 4.30 -13.70 0.77
N ARG A 269 4.83 -14.10 -0.38
CA ARG A 269 4.12 -14.01 -1.67
C ARG A 269 3.67 -12.58 -2.03
N SER A 270 4.28 -11.55 -1.44
CA SER A 270 4.39 -10.22 -2.05
C SER A 270 5.36 -10.23 -3.26
N GLN A 271 5.73 -11.39 -3.77
CA GLN A 271 6.44 -11.56 -5.04
C GLN A 271 5.87 -12.75 -5.80
N VAL A 272 4.58 -12.73 -6.14
CA VAL A 272 4.08 -13.69 -7.13
C VAL A 272 4.13 -13.02 -8.49
N GLY A 273 5.29 -13.14 -9.12
CA GLY A 273 5.33 -13.09 -10.58
C GLY A 273 4.54 -14.29 -11.07
N ASN A 274 3.32 -14.08 -11.56
CA ASN A 274 2.67 -15.07 -12.39
C ASN A 274 3.57 -15.26 -13.61
N ILE A 275 4.17 -16.45 -13.73
CA ILE A 275 5.12 -16.86 -14.78
C ILE A 275 4.51 -16.79 -16.19
N VAL A 276 3.23 -16.44 -16.32
CA VAL A 276 2.53 -16.36 -17.61
C VAL A 276 2.89 -15.11 -18.42
N TRP A 277 3.48 -14.06 -17.82
CA TRP A 277 4.01 -12.92 -18.57
C TRP A 277 5.32 -12.44 -17.95
N ASN A 278 6.32 -12.15 -18.78
CA ASN A 278 7.71 -11.76 -18.44
C ASN A 278 7.87 -10.47 -17.59
N PHE A 279 6.86 -10.04 -16.83
CA PHE A 279 6.91 -8.90 -15.92
C PHE A 279 6.83 -9.36 -14.46
N VAL A 280 7.96 -9.29 -13.76
CA VAL A 280 7.97 -9.35 -12.29
C VAL A 280 7.36 -8.03 -11.77
N LEU A 281 6.07 -8.04 -11.49
CA LEU A 281 5.42 -6.95 -10.77
C LEU A 281 5.97 -6.94 -9.34
N HIS A 282 6.67 -5.87 -8.98
CA HIS A 282 6.96 -5.58 -7.59
C HIS A 282 5.62 -5.28 -6.91
N LEU A 283 5.22 -6.13 -5.97
CA LEU A 283 3.99 -5.91 -5.21
C LEU A 283 4.18 -4.80 -4.17
N ILE A 284 5.42 -4.41 -3.84
CA ILE A 284 5.72 -3.21 -3.06
C ILE A 284 6.90 -2.46 -3.72
N ASP A 285 6.71 -1.24 -4.25
CA ASP A 285 7.83 -0.51 -4.91
C ASP A 285 8.75 0.19 -3.90
N SER A 286 8.15 0.84 -2.90
CA SER A 286 8.85 1.62 -1.88
C SER A 286 8.32 1.29 -0.49
N LEU A 287 9.19 0.86 0.42
CA LEU A 287 8.89 0.63 1.82
C LEU A 287 9.71 1.58 2.69
N ASN A 288 9.05 2.34 3.57
CA ASN A 288 9.71 3.18 4.56
C ASN A 288 9.18 2.86 5.96
N ILE A 289 10.07 2.46 6.86
CA ILE A 289 9.80 2.20 8.27
C ILE A 289 10.67 3.17 9.09
N THR A 290 10.05 4.05 9.85
CA THR A 290 10.73 5.15 10.56
C THR A 290 10.21 5.31 11.97
N GLN A 291 11.07 5.45 12.97
CA GLN A 291 10.66 5.75 14.35
C GLN A 291 9.67 4.73 14.94
N CYS A 292 9.74 3.47 14.52
CA CYS A 292 8.83 2.44 14.97
C CYS A 292 9.38 1.68 16.17
N ASP A 293 8.49 1.15 16.99
CA ASP A 293 8.85 0.25 18.09
C ASP A 293 8.17 -1.11 17.89
N PHE A 294 8.98 -2.13 17.65
CA PHE A 294 8.57 -3.50 17.39
C PHE A 294 8.71 -4.35 18.65
N GLY A 295 7.56 -4.78 19.17
CA GLY A 295 7.41 -5.82 20.18
C GLY A 295 7.53 -7.23 19.59
N GLY A 296 7.63 -8.23 20.48
CA GLY A 296 7.91 -9.63 20.11
C GLY A 296 9.32 -9.83 19.57
N THR A 297 9.73 -11.07 19.33
CA THR A 297 11.01 -11.39 18.69
C THR A 297 10.96 -11.05 17.21
N PHE A 298 11.82 -10.12 16.78
CA PHE A 298 11.94 -9.71 15.39
C PHE A 298 13.03 -10.53 14.70
N GLY A 299 12.67 -11.28 13.66
CA GLY A 299 13.57 -12.23 12.99
C GLY A 299 13.55 -12.13 11.48
N ARG A 300 14.33 -12.99 10.82
CA ARG A 300 14.49 -13.07 9.34
C ARG A 300 13.15 -13.19 8.63
N ASP A 301 12.22 -13.94 9.22
CA ASP A 301 10.88 -14.19 8.68
C ASP A 301 10.07 -12.90 8.45
N PHE A 302 10.35 -11.81 9.18
CA PHE A 302 9.67 -10.53 8.94
C PHE A 302 9.85 -10.05 7.50
N PHE A 303 11.05 -10.22 6.96
CA PHE A 303 11.44 -9.72 5.64
C PHE A 303 11.33 -10.80 4.56
N GLU A 304 10.87 -12.01 4.89
CA GLU A 304 10.72 -13.06 3.91
C GLU A 304 9.70 -12.65 2.85
N GLY A 305 10.08 -12.80 1.57
CA GLY A 305 9.26 -12.35 0.45
C GLY A 305 9.32 -10.84 0.20
N LEU A 306 10.09 -10.07 0.96
CA LEU A 306 10.26 -8.63 0.74
C LEU A 306 11.34 -8.34 -0.33
N ALA A 307 10.98 -7.66 -1.43
CA ALA A 307 11.97 -7.12 -2.39
C ALA A 307 11.51 -5.80 -3.03
N PRO A 308 11.36 -4.74 -2.22
CA PRO A 308 11.07 -3.41 -2.73
C PRO A 308 12.26 -2.84 -3.48
N ALA A 309 11.99 -2.00 -4.47
CA ALA A 309 13.02 -1.28 -5.22
C ALA A 309 13.76 -0.27 -4.32
N ARG A 310 13.04 0.31 -3.36
CA ARG A 310 13.56 1.23 -2.34
C ARG A 310 13.09 0.78 -0.96
N PHE A 311 14.04 0.63 -0.04
CA PHE A 311 13.75 0.27 1.34
C PHE A 311 14.48 1.21 2.29
N SER A 312 13.77 1.65 3.33
CA SER A 312 14.34 2.43 4.42
C SER A 312 13.77 1.91 5.73
N PHE A 313 14.64 1.60 6.68
CA PHE A 313 14.31 1.14 8.02
C PHE A 313 15.17 1.90 9.02
N THR A 314 14.63 2.95 9.63
CA THR A 314 15.44 3.94 10.36
C THR A 314 14.85 4.31 11.71
N ASN A 315 15.73 4.66 12.64
CA ASN A 315 15.42 5.17 13.98
C ASN A 315 14.41 4.29 14.74
N SER A 316 14.43 2.98 14.50
CA SER A 316 13.42 2.06 15.02
C SER A 316 14.01 1.12 16.07
N THR A 317 13.22 0.79 17.08
CA THR A 317 13.59 -0.13 18.16
C THR A 317 12.99 -1.51 17.89
N LEU A 318 13.77 -2.57 18.07
CA LEU A 318 13.33 -3.95 17.85
C LEU A 318 13.77 -4.86 19.00
N ASN A 319 13.05 -5.96 19.29
CA ASN A 319 13.63 -7.02 20.13
C ASN A 319 14.34 -8.03 19.23
N CYS A 320 15.67 -7.98 19.26
CA CYS A 320 16.50 -8.74 18.35
C CYS A 320 16.82 -10.12 18.92
N ASP A 321 16.90 -11.12 18.05
CA ASP A 321 17.40 -12.44 18.41
C ASP A 321 18.91 -12.33 18.72
N PRO A 322 19.38 -12.65 19.94
CA PRO A 322 20.79 -12.53 20.29
C PRO A 322 21.71 -13.40 19.42
N ASP A 323 21.19 -14.47 18.82
CA ASP A 323 21.96 -15.45 18.06
C ASP A 323 22.02 -15.13 16.54
N ASP A 324 21.14 -14.25 16.03
CA ASP A 324 21.12 -13.87 14.61
C ASP A 324 22.09 -12.72 14.28
N CYS A 325 23.38 -13.04 14.34
CA CYS A 325 24.47 -12.09 14.08
C CYS A 325 24.34 -11.31 12.77
N GLU A 326 23.82 -11.95 11.71
CA GLU A 326 23.79 -11.36 10.37
C GLU A 326 22.66 -10.34 10.22
N LEU A 327 21.46 -10.66 10.71
CA LEU A 327 20.34 -9.72 10.70
C LEU A 327 20.62 -8.55 11.65
N ASN A 328 21.15 -8.83 12.84
CA ASN A 328 21.50 -7.77 13.79
C ASN A 328 22.59 -6.87 13.25
N SER A 329 23.60 -7.43 12.57
CA SER A 329 24.60 -6.61 11.87
C SER A 329 23.98 -5.74 10.78
N LEU A 330 22.96 -6.23 10.06
CA LEU A 330 22.27 -5.44 9.06
C LEU A 330 21.54 -4.24 9.69
N LEU A 331 20.81 -4.49 10.77
CA LEU A 331 19.98 -3.49 11.44
C LEU A 331 20.81 -2.43 12.20
N LEU A 332 21.88 -2.87 12.89
CA LEU A 332 22.66 -2.05 13.82
C LEU A 332 23.96 -1.50 13.22
N LYS A 333 24.59 -2.23 12.30
CA LYS A 333 25.88 -1.89 11.68
C LYS A 333 25.81 -1.94 10.16
N PRO A 334 24.91 -1.18 9.54
CA PRO A 334 24.70 -1.20 8.11
C PRO A 334 25.97 -0.79 7.33
N PRO A 335 26.07 -1.17 6.05
CA PRO A 335 27.13 -0.67 5.18
C PRO A 335 27.12 0.86 5.15
N SER A 336 28.29 1.49 5.10
CA SER A 336 28.45 2.96 5.11
C SER A 336 28.03 3.64 3.80
N HIS A 337 27.62 2.88 2.79
CA HIS A 337 27.36 3.38 1.44
C HIS A 337 25.89 3.73 1.24
N ASP A 338 25.60 4.65 0.30
CA ASP A 338 24.22 5.02 -0.05
C ASP A 338 23.56 3.92 -0.90
N LEU A 339 22.87 3.00 -0.23
CA LEU A 339 22.24 1.84 -0.83
C LEU A 339 20.76 2.10 -1.16
N SER A 340 20.19 1.24 -2.02
CA SER A 340 18.72 1.18 -2.22
C SER A 340 17.98 0.83 -0.94
N TRP A 341 18.67 0.11 -0.04
CA TRP A 341 18.17 -0.34 1.25
C TRP A 341 18.96 0.38 2.34
N LYS A 342 18.28 1.28 3.06
CA LYS A 342 18.89 2.12 4.09
C LYS A 342 18.47 1.63 5.46
N PHE A 343 19.44 1.35 6.31
CA PHE A 343 19.22 1.10 7.72
C PHE A 343 20.03 2.16 8.48
N THR A 344 19.45 2.90 9.41
CA THR A 344 20.18 3.92 10.17
C THR A 344 19.52 4.16 11.54
N GLY A 345 20.32 4.34 12.59
CA GLY A 345 19.81 4.74 13.90
C GLY A 345 18.90 3.71 14.59
N ASN A 346 18.88 2.46 14.15
CA ASN A 346 18.08 1.41 14.78
C ASN A 346 18.74 0.93 16.06
N THR A 347 17.91 0.48 17.01
CA THR A 347 18.33 -0.05 18.30
C THR A 347 17.73 -1.43 18.53
N CYS A 348 18.46 -2.30 19.22
CA CYS A 348 17.99 -3.62 19.59
C CYS A 348 17.85 -3.74 21.11
N ARG A 349 16.69 -4.20 21.58
CA ARG A 349 16.46 -4.64 22.96
C ARG A 349 16.81 -6.12 23.07
N SER A 350 17.54 -6.48 24.12
CA SER A 350 17.78 -7.89 24.48
C SER A 350 16.72 -8.34 25.48
N LEU A 351 15.94 -9.36 25.12
CA LEU A 351 14.89 -9.89 26.00
C LEU A 351 15.44 -10.55 27.27
N ARG A 352 16.71 -10.97 27.27
CA ARG A 352 17.35 -11.73 28.36
C ARG A 352 18.56 -11.03 28.97
N GLY A 353 18.79 -9.76 28.62
CA GLY A 353 20.02 -9.05 28.99
C GLY A 353 21.30 -9.65 28.37
N SER A 354 21.17 -10.58 27.43
CA SER A 354 22.29 -11.15 26.69
C SER A 354 22.87 -10.12 25.71
N ASN A 355 24.18 -10.20 25.52
CA ASN A 355 24.87 -9.41 24.50
C ASN A 355 24.37 -9.79 23.12
N ILE A 356 23.94 -8.80 22.34
CA ILE A 356 23.39 -9.01 21.00
C ILE A 356 24.56 -9.20 20.02
N CYS A 357 24.62 -10.37 19.38
CA CYS A 357 25.61 -10.58 18.34
C CYS A 357 25.34 -9.62 17.17
N SER A 358 26.34 -8.84 16.77
CA SER A 358 26.24 -7.87 15.66
C SER A 358 27.43 -7.93 14.72
N ARG A 359 28.20 -9.02 14.77
CA ARG A 359 29.39 -9.18 13.93
C ARG A 359 28.96 -9.84 12.61
N PRO A 360 29.11 -9.17 11.46
CA PRO A 360 28.78 -9.78 10.19
C PRO A 360 29.76 -10.90 9.84
N SER A 361 29.29 -11.87 9.07
CA SER A 361 30.12 -12.86 8.41
C SER A 361 30.99 -12.16 7.37
N ILE A 362 32.31 -12.36 7.41
CA ILE A 362 33.25 -11.80 6.43
C ILE A 362 33.90 -12.96 5.68
N ALA A 363 33.74 -13.00 4.36
CA ALA A 363 34.54 -13.87 3.52
C ALA A 363 35.67 -13.07 2.88
N MET A 364 36.89 -13.54 3.10
CA MET A 364 38.08 -13.04 2.43
C MET A 364 38.44 -14.01 1.33
N HIS A 365 38.23 -13.59 0.10
CA HIS A 365 38.82 -14.23 -1.06
C HIS A 365 40.02 -13.38 -1.50
N PRO A 366 41.07 -13.96 -2.07
CA PRO A 366 42.23 -13.19 -2.51
C PRO A 366 41.78 -12.00 -3.40
N GLY A 367 41.88 -10.74 -2.97
CA GLY A 367 41.47 -9.59 -3.79
C GLY A 367 39.98 -9.24 -3.82
N LEU A 368 39.14 -9.93 -3.03
CA LEU A 368 37.72 -9.63 -2.83
C LEU A 368 37.38 -9.88 -1.37
N THR A 369 36.95 -8.84 -0.67
CA THR A 369 36.46 -8.96 0.70
C THR A 369 34.96 -8.70 0.69
N CYS A 370 34.17 -9.70 1.07
CA CYS A 370 32.72 -9.59 1.16
C CYS A 370 32.27 -9.62 2.61
N ARG A 371 31.44 -8.66 2.99
CA ARG A 371 30.70 -8.59 4.23
C ARG A 371 29.27 -9.03 3.96
N PHE A 372 28.82 -10.08 4.63
CA PHE A 372 27.46 -10.58 4.50
C PHE A 372 26.61 -10.08 5.66
N SER A 373 25.42 -9.58 5.33
CA SER A 373 24.44 -9.03 6.26
C SER A 373 23.07 -9.52 5.80
N TRP A 374 22.84 -10.82 6.04
CA TRP A 374 21.63 -11.57 5.70
C TRP A 374 21.25 -11.48 4.21
N LEU A 375 20.31 -10.61 3.82
CA LEU A 375 19.92 -10.42 2.41
C LEU A 375 20.93 -9.61 1.57
N LEU A 376 21.89 -8.97 2.22
CA LEU A 376 22.85 -8.05 1.60
C LEU A 376 24.26 -8.63 1.64
N ALA A 377 24.91 -8.64 0.48
CA ALA A 377 26.35 -8.83 0.37
C ALA A 377 27.00 -7.51 -0.07
N ASP A 378 27.90 -6.99 0.75
CA ASP A 378 28.69 -5.79 0.48
C ASP A 378 30.13 -6.23 0.23
N CYS A 379 30.62 -6.13 -1.01
CA CYS A 379 31.96 -6.56 -1.36
C CYS A 379 32.85 -5.45 -1.91
N ILE A 380 34.10 -5.47 -1.47
CA ILE A 380 35.17 -4.56 -1.91
C ILE A 380 36.20 -5.36 -2.70
N CYS A 381 36.46 -4.94 -3.95
CA CYS A 381 37.52 -5.54 -4.77
C CYS A 381 38.85 -4.83 -4.49
N THR A 382 39.82 -5.56 -3.94
CA THR A 382 41.12 -5.04 -3.45
C THR A 382 42.32 -5.40 -4.34
N SER A 383 42.15 -6.23 -5.37
CA SER A 383 43.26 -6.58 -6.30
C SER A 383 42.89 -6.39 -7.77
N SER A 384 43.91 -6.34 -8.64
CA SER A 384 43.77 -6.15 -10.09
C SER A 384 43.52 -7.43 -10.90
N ARG A 385 43.45 -8.61 -10.25
CA ARG A 385 43.29 -9.91 -10.93
C ARG A 385 41.84 -10.43 -10.84
N PRO A 386 41.26 -10.93 -11.94
CA PRO A 386 39.87 -11.39 -12.00
C PRO A 386 39.64 -12.66 -11.18
N LYS A 387 38.57 -12.71 -10.36
CA LYS A 387 38.38 -13.80 -9.39
C LYS A 387 36.93 -14.16 -9.08
N PHE A 388 36.79 -15.40 -8.61
CA PHE A 388 35.56 -16.15 -8.45
C PHE A 388 34.79 -15.77 -7.19
N LEU A 389 33.54 -15.33 -7.35
CA LEU A 389 32.50 -15.48 -6.33
C LEU A 389 31.95 -16.90 -6.49
N SER A 390 32.34 -17.83 -5.61
CA SER A 390 31.60 -19.09 -5.44
C SER A 390 30.61 -18.89 -4.31
N PRO A 391 29.32 -18.67 -4.59
CA PRO A 391 28.34 -18.58 -3.54
C PRO A 391 27.92 -20.00 -3.18
N ASN A 392 28.84 -20.79 -2.64
CA ASN A 392 28.51 -22.13 -2.16
C ASN A 392 28.02 -22.10 -0.69
N ARG A 393 27.92 -20.92 -0.06
CA ARG A 393 27.55 -20.80 1.36
C ARG A 393 26.17 -20.24 1.67
N ASP A 394 25.58 -19.32 0.90
CA ASP A 394 24.31 -18.73 1.33
C ASP A 394 23.32 -18.51 0.19
N SER A 395 22.27 -19.35 0.19
CA SER A 395 21.08 -19.21 -0.66
C SER A 395 20.22 -17.99 -0.28
N SER A 396 20.54 -17.26 0.78
CA SER A 396 19.71 -16.16 1.29
C SER A 396 19.99 -14.81 0.60
N ILE A 397 21.14 -14.63 -0.07
CA ILE A 397 21.51 -13.32 -0.62
C ILE A 397 20.59 -12.94 -1.79
N THR A 398 19.89 -11.81 -1.66
CA THR A 398 19.00 -11.28 -2.70
C THR A 398 19.51 -10.01 -3.35
N ALA A 399 20.43 -9.29 -2.71
CA ALA A 399 21.05 -8.11 -3.29
C ALA A 399 22.57 -8.07 -3.03
N LEU A 400 23.32 -7.83 -4.11
CA LEU A 400 24.78 -7.74 -4.14
C LEU A 400 25.21 -6.32 -4.48
N TYR A 401 26.01 -5.73 -3.61
CA TYR A 401 26.57 -4.39 -3.76
C TYR A 401 28.09 -4.51 -3.87
N LEU A 402 28.64 -3.96 -4.95
CA LEU A 402 30.06 -4.06 -5.27
C LEU A 402 30.68 -2.67 -5.29
N PHE A 403 31.68 -2.46 -4.44
CA PHE A 403 32.42 -1.21 -4.32
C PHE A 403 33.84 -1.38 -4.87
N ARG A 404 34.21 -0.51 -5.81
CA ARG A 404 35.43 -0.68 -6.59
C ARG A 404 36.60 0.12 -6.01
N ILE A 405 37.68 -0.59 -5.67
CA ILE A 405 39.04 -0.02 -5.48
C ILE A 405 40.05 -0.67 -6.49
N GLY A 406 39.60 -1.57 -7.41
CA GLY A 406 40.46 -2.25 -8.41
C GLY A 406 39.70 -2.91 -9.59
N LYS A 407 40.35 -3.71 -10.46
CA LYS A 407 39.67 -4.49 -11.53
C LYS A 407 39.01 -5.75 -10.94
N CYS A 408 37.72 -5.94 -11.20
CA CYS A 408 36.93 -7.07 -10.67
C CYS A 408 36.16 -7.75 -11.80
N GLU A 409 36.21 -9.08 -11.88
CA GLU A 409 35.47 -9.89 -12.85
C GLU A 409 34.52 -10.81 -12.08
N ILE A 410 33.24 -10.82 -12.42
CA ILE A 410 32.25 -11.69 -11.79
C ILE A 410 31.90 -12.78 -12.80
N ARG A 411 32.39 -14.01 -12.59
CA ARG A 411 32.11 -15.13 -13.49
C ARG A 411 30.77 -15.81 -13.22
N GLN A 412 30.31 -15.77 -11.97
CA GLN A 412 29.07 -16.44 -11.55
C GLN A 412 28.36 -15.60 -10.49
N MET A 413 27.05 -15.39 -10.69
CA MET A 413 26.16 -14.77 -9.70
C MET A 413 25.42 -15.85 -8.90
N PRO A 414 25.15 -15.63 -7.60
CA PRO A 414 24.25 -16.48 -6.84
C PRO A 414 22.88 -16.52 -7.49
N ARG A 415 22.24 -17.70 -7.53
CA ARG A 415 20.95 -17.90 -8.22
C ARG A 415 19.83 -17.01 -7.66
N ASN A 416 19.92 -16.63 -6.39
CA ASN A 416 18.88 -15.89 -5.68
C ASN A 416 19.09 -14.37 -5.68
N VAL A 417 20.20 -13.88 -6.24
CA VAL A 417 20.46 -12.45 -6.37
C VAL A 417 19.53 -11.85 -7.41
N LYS A 418 18.66 -10.94 -6.95
CA LYS A 418 17.69 -10.20 -7.76
C LYS A 418 18.17 -8.80 -8.10
N THR A 419 19.08 -8.26 -7.31
CA THR A 419 19.62 -6.90 -7.47
C THR A 419 21.14 -6.93 -7.43
N VAL A 420 21.78 -6.34 -8.43
CA VAL A 420 23.23 -6.12 -8.46
C VAL A 420 23.48 -4.64 -8.68
N LYS A 421 24.25 -4.01 -7.79
CA LYS A 421 24.68 -2.62 -7.95
C LYS A 421 26.20 -2.53 -7.88
N ILE A 422 26.79 -1.77 -8.80
CA ILE A 422 28.23 -1.58 -8.90
C ILE A 422 28.53 -0.08 -8.72
N TYR A 423 29.35 0.24 -7.73
CA TYR A 423 29.77 1.57 -7.38
C TYR A 423 31.26 1.74 -7.71
N ASN A 424 31.60 2.80 -8.46
CA ASN A 424 32.96 3.10 -8.87
C ASN A 424 33.50 4.29 -8.07
N SER A 425 34.71 4.18 -7.50
CA SER A 425 35.29 5.16 -6.58
C SER A 425 35.74 6.47 -7.24
N ASN A 426 35.89 6.52 -8.57
CA ASN A 426 36.50 7.67 -9.25
C ASN A 426 35.54 8.78 -9.68
N ASN A 427 34.23 8.66 -9.46
CA ASN A 427 33.22 9.73 -9.55
C ASN A 427 31.87 9.11 -9.17
N ASN A 428 30.99 9.86 -8.48
CA ASN A 428 29.62 9.48 -8.10
C ASN A 428 28.67 9.12 -9.29
N THR A 429 29.21 8.73 -10.43
CA THR A 429 28.51 8.16 -11.58
C THR A 429 28.07 6.71 -11.30
N MET A 430 26.77 6.54 -11.05
CA MET A 430 26.10 5.26 -10.93
C MET A 430 26.06 4.56 -12.31
N LEU A 431 26.78 3.45 -12.46
CA LEU A 431 26.68 2.55 -13.62
C LEU A 431 25.62 1.49 -13.30
N CYS A 432 24.36 1.72 -13.68
CA CYS A 432 23.32 0.69 -13.61
C CYS A 432 23.19 -0.06 -14.93
N CYS A 433 23.29 -1.40 -14.89
CA CYS A 433 22.21 -2.33 -15.28
C CYS A 433 22.69 -3.79 -15.27
N CYS A 434 21.88 -4.67 -14.68
CA CYS A 434 21.54 -6.01 -15.18
C CYS A 434 20.44 -6.61 -14.28
N LYS A 435 19.29 -6.95 -14.87
CA LYS A 435 18.27 -7.82 -14.24
C LYS A 435 17.93 -8.91 -15.27
N ASN A 436 18.22 -10.17 -14.92
CA ASN A 436 17.92 -11.41 -15.64
C ASN A 436 18.59 -11.66 -17.01
N LYS A 437 19.91 -11.85 -17.05
CA LYS A 437 20.67 -12.67 -18.03
C LYS A 437 20.40 -12.54 -19.55
N GLU A 438 19.61 -11.59 -20.03
CA GLU A 438 19.41 -11.31 -21.45
C GLU A 438 19.27 -9.80 -21.67
N CYS A 439 20.12 -9.25 -22.53
CA CYS A 439 19.91 -7.99 -23.22
C CYS A 439 19.60 -8.36 -24.67
N ASN A 440 18.32 -8.50 -25.06
CA ASN A 440 17.98 -8.77 -26.44
C ASN A 440 17.98 -7.48 -27.27
N GLU A 441 18.67 -7.56 -28.40
CA GLU A 441 18.66 -6.60 -29.50
C GLU A 441 17.25 -6.51 -30.09
N ASP A 442 16.73 -5.29 -30.16
CA ASP A 442 15.72 -4.95 -31.16
C ASP A 442 16.24 -3.71 -31.90
N ASP A 443 16.63 -3.94 -33.15
CA ASP A 443 17.53 -3.09 -33.93
C ASP A 443 16.84 -1.84 -34.52
N SER A 444 15.76 -1.36 -33.90
CA SER A 444 14.92 -0.31 -34.51
C SER A 444 14.56 0.90 -33.65
N LYS A 445 14.98 1.02 -32.37
CA LYS A 445 14.79 2.27 -31.60
C LYS A 445 15.94 2.61 -30.65
N LYS A 446 16.90 3.41 -31.14
CA LYS A 446 17.86 4.18 -30.32
C LYS A 446 17.11 5.13 -29.37
N LYS A 447 16.96 4.79 -28.09
CA LYS A 447 16.59 5.77 -27.04
C LYS A 447 17.79 6.08 -26.14
N LEU A 448 18.28 7.30 -26.30
CA LEU A 448 19.27 7.96 -25.45
C LEU A 448 18.81 8.01 -23.99
N CYS A 449 19.64 7.58 -23.05
CA CYS A 449 19.58 8.06 -21.67
C CYS A 449 20.47 9.31 -21.55
N ILE A 450 19.86 10.49 -21.48
CA ILE A 450 20.55 11.75 -21.17
C ILE A 450 20.32 12.05 -19.69
N HIS A 451 21.36 12.05 -18.87
CA HIS A 451 21.31 12.69 -17.56
C HIS A 451 21.99 14.06 -17.66
N ARG A 452 21.20 15.13 -17.51
CA ARG A 452 21.66 16.52 -17.54
C ARG A 452 21.91 16.98 -16.10
N ARG A 453 23.16 17.24 -15.72
CA ARG A 453 23.58 18.37 -14.86
C ARG A 453 25.11 18.56 -14.97
N SER A 454 25.47 19.81 -15.30
CA SER A 454 26.80 20.42 -15.50
C SER A 454 27.75 20.14 -14.33
N THR A 455 29.08 20.03 -14.44
CA THR A 455 30.09 20.61 -15.36
C THR A 455 31.17 19.55 -15.67
N SER A 456 31.76 19.63 -16.88
CA SER A 456 32.70 18.66 -17.51
C SER A 456 32.02 17.51 -18.25
N MET A 457 32.01 17.60 -19.58
CA MET A 457 31.23 16.73 -20.48
C MET A 457 32.03 15.47 -20.86
N PHE A 458 31.92 14.40 -20.05
CA PHE A 458 32.37 13.07 -20.45
C PHE A 458 31.20 12.28 -21.02
N LEU A 459 31.30 11.87 -22.30
CA LEU A 459 30.35 10.94 -22.90
C LEU A 459 30.84 9.51 -22.64
N ILE A 460 30.13 8.77 -21.81
CA ILE A 460 30.40 7.34 -21.57
C ILE A 460 29.45 6.54 -22.44
N ILE A 461 30.00 5.86 -23.45
CA ILE A 461 29.26 4.90 -24.28
C ILE A 461 29.69 3.50 -23.85
N ILE A 462 28.74 2.67 -23.47
CA ILE A 462 28.97 1.27 -23.09
C ILE A 462 28.46 0.40 -24.22
N PHE A 463 29.36 -0.37 -24.82
CA PHE A 463 29.00 -1.44 -25.74
C PHE A 463 28.99 -2.77 -24.96
N ILE A 464 27.90 -3.51 -25.09
CA ILE A 464 27.78 -4.86 -24.55
C ILE A 464 27.80 -5.81 -25.74
N PHE A 465 28.90 -6.55 -25.89
CA PHE A 465 28.97 -7.65 -26.85
C PHE A 465 28.69 -8.96 -26.11
N MET A 466 27.70 -9.71 -26.58
CA MET A 466 27.42 -11.07 -26.10
C MET A 466 27.82 -12.07 -27.18
N SER A 467 28.73 -12.98 -26.82
CA SER A 467 29.06 -14.14 -27.65
C SER A 467 28.61 -15.39 -26.92
N TYR A 468 27.77 -16.19 -27.59
CA TYR A 468 27.27 -17.46 -27.08
C TYR A 468 28.21 -18.60 -27.49
N ASN A 469 28.84 -19.25 -26.52
CA ASN A 469 29.37 -20.59 -26.70
C ASN A 469 28.99 -21.47 -25.50
N LYS A 470 28.68 -22.74 -25.78
CA LYS A 470 27.68 -23.59 -25.10
C LYS A 470 27.75 -23.79 -23.58
N ASN A 471 28.63 -23.16 -22.81
CA ASN A 471 28.59 -23.19 -21.34
C ASN A 471 29.15 -21.93 -20.64
N VAL A 472 29.46 -20.85 -21.36
CA VAL A 472 30.00 -19.60 -20.75
C VAL A 472 29.47 -18.38 -21.49
N ILE A 473 28.93 -17.40 -20.75
CA ILE A 473 28.59 -16.07 -21.27
C ILE A 473 29.81 -15.17 -21.06
N TYR A 474 30.40 -14.68 -22.15
CA TYR A 474 31.44 -13.65 -22.09
C TYR A 474 30.79 -12.28 -22.18
N ILE A 475 30.90 -11.49 -21.11
CA ILE A 475 30.50 -10.07 -21.11
C ILE A 475 31.78 -9.25 -21.24
N ASN A 476 32.04 -8.74 -22.44
CA ASN A 476 33.18 -7.86 -22.68
C ASN A 476 32.72 -6.40 -22.58
N LEU A 477 32.96 -5.77 -21.43
CA LEU A 477 32.65 -4.36 -21.21
C LEU A 477 33.79 -3.50 -21.75
N LYS A 478 33.58 -2.90 -22.94
CA LYS A 478 34.51 -1.91 -23.48
C LYS A 478 34.02 -0.51 -23.11
N MET A 479 34.75 0.14 -22.21
CA MET A 479 34.49 1.52 -21.81
C MET A 479 35.27 2.45 -22.75
N ILE A 480 34.56 3.26 -23.54
CA ILE A 480 35.17 4.32 -24.33
C ILE A 480 34.87 5.64 -23.63
N ILE A 481 35.93 6.33 -23.20
CA ILE A 481 35.86 7.69 -22.67
C ILE A 481 36.12 8.60 -23.86
N VAL A 482 35.10 9.34 -24.30
CA VAL A 482 35.28 10.37 -25.34
C VAL A 482 35.45 11.70 -24.65
N GLU A 483 36.67 12.21 -24.67
CA GLU A 483 37.01 13.56 -24.24
C GLU A 483 36.80 14.52 -25.41
N LYS A 484 35.90 15.49 -25.23
CA LYS A 484 35.60 16.49 -26.27
C LYS A 484 36.51 17.70 -26.10
N GLU A 485 37.77 17.57 -26.51
CA GLU A 485 38.58 18.72 -26.88
C GLU A 485 38.83 18.76 -28.40
N ARG A 486 39.00 19.98 -28.90
CA ARG A 486 38.85 20.38 -30.30
C ARG A 486 39.68 19.52 -31.28
N LYS A 487 39.01 19.05 -32.34
CA LYS A 487 39.55 18.57 -33.63
C LYS A 487 40.45 17.32 -33.61
N LYS A 488 39.84 16.14 -33.50
CA LYS A 488 40.02 14.96 -34.38
C LYS A 488 39.36 13.74 -33.71
N MET A 489 38.41 13.12 -34.40
CA MET A 489 37.80 11.87 -33.97
C MET A 489 38.60 10.73 -34.60
N SER A 490 39.50 10.09 -33.84
CA SER A 490 40.22 8.90 -34.30
C SER A 490 39.56 7.68 -33.69
N LEU A 491 38.97 6.83 -34.54
CA LEU A 491 38.38 5.56 -34.17
C LEU A 491 39.46 4.46 -34.29
N PHE A 492 39.92 3.89 -33.17
CA PHE A 492 40.78 2.71 -33.20
C PHE A 492 39.94 1.44 -32.99
N LEU A 493 39.71 0.72 -34.09
CA LEU A 493 39.23 -0.66 -34.07
C LEU A 493 40.45 -1.59 -34.06
N SER A 494 40.59 -2.37 -32.99
CA SER A 494 41.46 -3.55 -32.96
C SER A 494 40.54 -4.75 -32.74
N VAL A 495 40.48 -5.62 -33.75
CA VAL A 495 39.90 -6.95 -33.68
C VAL A 495 41.08 -7.91 -33.72
N ASN A 496 41.40 -8.54 -32.61
CA ASN A 496 42.23 -9.74 -32.61
C ASN A 496 41.30 -10.93 -32.53
N ALA A 497 41.20 -11.66 -33.64
CA ALA A 497 40.64 -12.99 -33.68
C ALA A 497 41.78 -14.00 -33.52
N HIS A 498 41.62 -14.97 -32.65
CA HIS A 498 42.21 -16.29 -32.83
C HIS A 498 41.25 -17.35 -32.31
N LEU A 499 41.18 -18.45 -33.08
CA LEU A 499 40.40 -19.67 -32.89
C LEU A 499 40.62 -20.32 -31.52
#